data_AF-A0A7J7TLZ9-F1
#
_entry.id   AF-A0A7J7TLZ9-F1
#
_cell.length_a   1.000
_cell.length_b   1.000
_cell.length_c   1.000
_cell.angle_alpha   90.00
_cell.angle_beta   90.00
_cell.angle_gamma   90.00
#
_symmetry.space_group_name_H-M   'P 1'
#
loop_
_entity.id
_entity.type
_entity.pdbx_description
1 polymer ?
#
loop_
_entity_poly.entity_id
_entity_poly.type
_entity_poly.pdbx_seq_one_letter_code
_entity_poly.pdbx_strand_id
1 'polypeptide(L)'
;MEPAGTGRRRPERLLLPPLPLLLPLLLLLPAARPAGAETLPGARAVGTSASPPSPASVVAPGTAPLEESRLPVFTLDYPHVQIPFEITLWILLASLAKIGFHLYHKLPTIVPESCLLIMVGLLLGGIIFGVDEKSPPAMKTDVFFLYLLPPIVLDAGYFMPTRPFFENIGTIFWYAVVGTLWNSIGIGVSLFGICQIEAFGLSDITLLQNLLFGSLISAVDPVAVLAVFENIHVNEQLYILVFGESLLNDAVTVVLYNLFKSFCQMKTIETVDVFAGIANFFVVGIGGMLIGVLLGFIAAFTTRFTHNIRVIEPLFVFLYSYLSYITAEMFHLSGIMA
;
A
#
# COMPACT_ATOMS: atom_id res chain seq x y z
N MET A 1 -15.63 -68.72 19.70
CA MET A 1 -15.56 -67.81 20.85
C MET A 1 -15.19 -66.44 20.29
N GLU A 2 -16.21 -65.65 19.93
CA GLU A 2 -16.07 -64.20 19.80
C GLU A 2 -16.15 -63.62 21.23
N PRO A 3 -15.56 -62.44 21.53
CA PRO A 3 -16.18 -61.21 21.05
C PRO A 3 -15.24 -60.04 20.67
N ALA A 4 -15.74 -59.23 19.73
CA ALA A 4 -15.87 -57.77 19.75
C ALA A 4 -14.68 -56.86 20.11
N GLY A 5 -14.38 -55.92 19.19
CA GLY A 5 -13.55 -54.75 19.51
C GLY A 5 -13.15 -53.85 18.34
N THR A 6 -14.03 -53.59 17.37
CA THR A 6 -13.79 -52.61 16.29
C THR A 6 -13.73 -51.18 16.83
N GLY A 7 -12.51 -50.69 17.12
CA GLY A 7 -12.22 -49.30 17.44
C GLY A 7 -12.19 -48.41 16.19
N ARG A 8 -13.35 -48.13 15.58
CA ARG A 8 -13.48 -47.00 14.64
C ARG A 8 -13.25 -45.70 15.42
N ARG A 9 -12.05 -45.11 15.32
CA ARG A 9 -11.83 -43.72 15.74
C ARG A 9 -12.76 -42.83 14.91
N ARG A 10 -13.78 -42.26 15.57
CA ARG A 10 -14.56 -41.15 15.02
C ARG A 10 -13.57 -40.00 14.75
N PRO A 11 -13.68 -39.26 13.63
CA PRO A 11 -12.98 -38.00 13.52
C PRO A 11 -13.52 -37.10 14.64
N GLU A 12 -12.63 -36.60 15.49
CA GLU A 12 -12.96 -35.56 16.44
C GLU A 12 -13.58 -34.40 15.63
N ARG A 13 -14.85 -34.13 15.86
CA ARG A 13 -15.47 -32.88 15.40
C ARG A 13 -14.76 -31.78 16.17
N LEU A 14 -13.74 -31.20 15.54
CA LEU A 14 -13.17 -29.93 15.95
C LEU A 14 -14.34 -28.95 16.01
N LEU A 15 -14.75 -28.58 17.23
CA LEU A 15 -15.82 -27.62 17.44
C LEU A 15 -15.42 -26.34 16.72
N LEU A 16 -16.12 -26.06 15.63
CA LEU A 16 -16.10 -24.78 14.92
C LEU A 16 -16.27 -23.66 15.95
N PRO A 17 -15.39 -22.66 16.03
CA PRO A 17 -15.79 -21.39 16.61
C PRO A 17 -16.92 -20.84 15.72
N PRO A 18 -18.01 -20.32 16.31
CA PRO A 18 -19.10 -19.78 15.51
C PRO A 18 -18.60 -18.56 14.74
N LEU A 19 -19.36 -18.18 13.73
CA LEU A 19 -19.08 -17.12 12.77
C LEU A 19 -19.21 -15.65 13.28
N PRO A 20 -19.38 -15.24 14.57
CA PRO A 20 -19.64 -13.85 14.89
C PRO A 20 -18.37 -13.04 15.21
N LEU A 21 -17.17 -13.52 14.88
CA LEU A 21 -15.92 -12.77 15.14
C LEU A 21 -15.68 -11.58 14.18
N LEU A 22 -16.43 -11.50 13.07
CA LEU A 22 -16.33 -10.37 12.12
C LEU A 22 -17.22 -9.18 12.51
N LEU A 23 -18.28 -9.38 13.28
CA LEU A 23 -19.22 -8.32 13.66
C LEU A 23 -18.67 -7.30 14.68
N PRO A 24 -17.91 -7.68 15.72
CA PRO A 24 -17.43 -6.71 16.70
C PRO A 24 -16.31 -5.81 16.17
N LEU A 25 -15.64 -6.18 15.06
CA LEU A 25 -14.60 -5.35 14.44
C LEU A 25 -15.18 -4.14 13.70
N LEU A 26 -16.40 -4.25 13.14
CA LEU A 26 -17.11 -3.14 12.50
C LEU A 26 -17.64 -2.09 13.51
N LEU A 27 -17.83 -2.48 14.76
CA LEU A 27 -18.33 -1.61 15.83
C LEU A 27 -17.23 -0.72 16.46
N LEU A 28 -15.97 -0.88 16.03
CA LEU A 28 -14.83 -0.07 16.48
C LEU A 28 -14.63 1.23 15.67
N LEU A 29 -15.42 1.46 14.62
CA LEU A 29 -15.52 2.78 13.99
C LEU A 29 -16.37 3.69 14.89
N PRO A 30 -15.80 4.72 15.54
CA PRO A 30 -16.60 5.64 16.31
C PRO A 30 -17.44 6.47 15.33
N ALA A 31 -18.75 6.22 15.33
CA ALA A 31 -19.74 7.14 14.80
C ALA A 31 -19.66 8.46 15.59
N ALA A 32 -18.78 9.36 15.17
CA ALA A 32 -18.59 10.67 15.77
C ALA A 32 -19.80 11.54 15.45
N ARG A 33 -20.82 11.50 16.33
CA ARG A 33 -21.83 12.57 16.40
C ARG A 33 -21.16 13.81 17.01
N PRO A 34 -21.20 14.99 16.36
CA PRO A 34 -20.84 16.23 17.02
C PRO A 34 -22.00 16.62 17.95
N ALA A 35 -21.79 16.48 19.26
CA ALA A 35 -22.67 17.10 20.26
C ALA A 35 -22.11 18.49 20.60
N GLY A 36 -22.91 19.53 20.37
CA GLY A 36 -22.67 20.86 20.94
C GLY A 36 -22.44 21.96 19.91
N ALA A 37 -23.51 22.40 19.26
CA ALA A 37 -23.58 23.74 18.71
C ALA A 37 -23.85 24.72 19.87
N GLU A 38 -22.89 25.58 20.19
CA GLU A 38 -23.20 26.86 20.84
C GLU A 38 -22.73 28.01 19.96
N THR A 39 -23.68 28.91 19.74
CA THR A 39 -23.76 30.00 18.78
C THR A 39 -22.80 31.14 19.09
N LEU A 40 -22.05 31.57 18.07
CA LEU A 40 -21.53 32.93 17.96
C LEU A 40 -22.69 33.95 17.87
N PRO A 41 -22.49 35.17 18.39
CA PRO A 41 -22.51 36.33 17.50
C PRO A 41 -21.31 37.25 17.81
N GLY A 42 -20.56 37.75 16.85
CA GLY A 42 -21.00 38.68 15.80
C GLY A 42 -20.24 40.00 15.99
N ALA A 43 -19.37 40.34 15.04
CA ALA A 43 -18.43 41.46 15.09
C ALA A 43 -19.08 42.85 15.05
N ARG A 44 -18.48 43.85 15.75
CA ARG A 44 -18.38 45.26 15.27
C ARG A 44 -17.46 46.19 16.10
N ALA A 45 -16.51 46.80 15.39
CA ALA A 45 -16.09 48.21 15.35
C ALA A 45 -15.56 48.98 16.60
N VAL A 46 -14.26 49.30 16.52
CA VAL A 46 -13.57 50.61 16.72
C VAL A 46 -14.33 51.81 17.30
N GLY A 47 -13.77 52.44 18.34
CA GLY A 47 -13.56 53.91 18.39
C GLY A 47 -14.20 54.76 19.51
N THR A 48 -13.32 55.32 20.37
CA THR A 48 -13.33 56.68 21.00
C THR A 48 -14.16 57.05 22.25
N SER A 49 -13.46 57.80 23.13
CA SER A 49 -13.85 58.90 24.06
C SER A 49 -14.29 58.69 25.54
N ALA A 50 -13.35 58.98 26.45
CA ALA A 50 -13.31 60.03 27.51
C ALA A 50 -14.25 60.09 28.77
N SER A 51 -13.61 59.85 29.96
CA SER A 51 -13.66 60.54 31.30
C SER A 51 -14.92 60.58 32.24
N PRO A 52 -14.79 60.81 33.59
CA PRO A 52 -13.79 60.36 34.61
C PRO A 52 -14.47 59.96 35.99
N PRO A 53 -13.87 60.07 37.23
CA PRO A 53 -13.73 58.93 38.17
C PRO A 53 -14.37 59.08 39.59
N SER A 54 -14.49 58.00 40.36
CA SER A 54 -14.60 58.01 41.84
C SER A 54 -14.53 56.60 42.47
N PRO A 55 -14.21 56.46 43.78
CA PRO A 55 -12.88 55.94 44.15
C PRO A 55 -12.87 54.62 44.93
N ALA A 56 -11.67 54.02 44.95
CA ALA A 56 -11.11 53.20 46.02
C ALA A 56 -11.90 51.95 46.48
N SER A 57 -11.61 50.82 45.84
CA SER A 57 -11.48 49.54 46.55
C SER A 57 -10.04 49.06 46.43
N VAL A 58 -9.31 49.17 47.53
CA VAL A 58 -8.00 48.56 47.73
C VAL A 58 -8.16 47.05 47.52
N VAL A 59 -7.61 46.50 46.43
CA VAL A 59 -7.48 45.05 46.22
C VAL A 59 -6.00 44.71 46.31
N ALA A 60 -5.69 43.86 47.28
CA ALA A 60 -4.36 43.35 47.59
C ALA A 60 -3.77 42.55 46.42
N PRO A 61 -2.44 42.53 46.24
CA PRO A 61 -1.80 41.77 45.19
C PRO A 61 -1.68 40.30 45.58
N GLY A 62 -2.12 39.43 44.67
CA GLY A 62 -1.73 38.01 44.68
C GLY A 62 -2.86 37.05 44.98
N THR A 63 -3.46 36.52 43.91
CA THR A 63 -3.71 35.09 43.69
C THR A 63 -4.25 34.97 42.27
N ALA A 64 -3.39 34.66 41.30
CA ALA A 64 -3.86 34.07 40.05
C ALA A 64 -4.58 32.76 40.41
N PRO A 65 -5.78 32.48 39.87
CA PRO A 65 -6.37 31.17 40.04
C PRO A 65 -5.44 30.19 39.31
N LEU A 66 -4.76 29.32 40.06
CA LEU A 66 -4.21 28.10 39.50
C LEU A 66 -5.40 27.31 38.98
N GLU A 67 -5.58 27.26 37.66
CA GLU A 67 -6.47 26.28 37.04
C GLU A 67 -6.08 24.91 37.59
N GLU A 68 -6.95 24.32 38.41
CA GLU A 68 -6.89 22.90 38.76
C GLU A 68 -7.07 22.11 37.46
N SER A 69 -5.98 21.90 36.72
CA SER A 69 -5.93 20.94 35.61
C SER A 69 -6.06 19.54 36.20
N ARG A 70 -7.30 19.13 36.47
CA ARG A 70 -7.62 17.75 36.83
C ARG A 70 -7.32 16.89 35.61
N LEU A 71 -6.23 16.14 35.67
CA LEU A 71 -5.86 15.17 34.65
C LEU A 71 -7.04 14.21 34.43
N PRO A 72 -7.66 14.19 33.25
CA PRO A 72 -8.75 13.26 32.97
C PRO A 72 -8.23 11.81 33.06
N VAL A 73 -8.98 10.95 33.75
CA VAL A 73 -8.61 9.54 33.98
C VAL A 73 -8.68 8.72 32.68
N PHE A 74 -9.44 9.18 31.69
CA PHE A 74 -9.58 8.56 30.37
C PHE A 74 -9.90 9.64 29.32
N THR A 75 -9.06 9.75 28.29
CA THR A 75 -9.29 10.55 27.08
C THR A 75 -9.17 9.65 25.86
N LEU A 76 -10.06 9.83 24.89
CA LEU A 76 -10.06 9.08 23.63
C LEU A 76 -9.60 10.02 22.51
N ASP A 77 -8.31 9.96 22.20
CA ASP A 77 -7.68 10.79 21.16
C ASP A 77 -7.61 10.03 19.83
N TYR A 78 -8.77 9.62 19.32
CA TYR A 78 -8.88 8.89 18.05
C TYR A 78 -8.20 9.61 16.85
N PRO A 79 -8.34 10.94 16.67
CA PRO A 79 -7.72 11.63 15.53
C PRO A 79 -6.19 11.49 15.47
N HIS A 80 -5.53 11.29 16.62
CA HIS A 80 -4.08 11.12 16.66
C HIS A 80 -3.63 9.76 16.08
N VAL A 81 -4.42 8.71 16.33
CA VAL A 81 -4.10 7.32 15.96
C VAL A 81 -4.92 6.80 14.79
N GLN A 82 -5.79 7.62 14.21
CA GLN A 82 -6.75 7.23 13.18
C GLN A 82 -6.08 6.46 12.04
N ILE A 83 -5.05 7.03 11.40
CA ILE A 83 -4.37 6.43 10.25
C ILE A 83 -3.74 5.07 10.59
N PRO A 84 -2.83 4.95 11.58
CA PRO A 84 -2.21 3.65 11.89
C PRO A 84 -3.24 2.63 12.39
N PHE A 85 -4.29 3.07 13.10
CA PHE A 85 -5.37 2.19 13.57
C PHE A 85 -6.17 1.61 12.40
N GLU A 86 -6.61 2.45 11.46
CA GLU A 86 -7.34 2.02 10.27
C GLU A 86 -6.51 1.04 9.43
N ILE A 87 -5.23 1.32 9.20
CA ILE A 87 -4.33 0.44 8.44
C ILE A 87 -4.21 -0.93 9.13
N THR A 88 -4.01 -0.93 10.45
CA THR A 88 -3.93 -2.17 11.23
C THR A 88 -5.21 -2.98 11.14
N LEU A 89 -6.37 -2.30 11.20
CA LEU A 89 -7.67 -2.94 11.06
C LEU A 89 -7.88 -3.53 9.66
N TRP A 90 -7.47 -2.83 8.60
CA TRP A 90 -7.51 -3.32 7.23
C TRP A 90 -6.63 -4.56 7.01
N ILE A 91 -5.39 -4.54 7.51
CA ILE A 91 -4.47 -5.69 7.44
C ILE A 91 -5.01 -6.87 8.25
N LEU A 92 -5.55 -6.61 9.45
CA LEU A 92 -6.17 -7.64 10.29
C LEU A 92 -7.37 -8.27 9.59
N LEU A 93 -8.23 -7.45 8.98
CA LEU A 93 -9.39 -7.94 8.24
C LEU A 93 -8.97 -8.79 7.03
N ALA A 94 -7.99 -8.34 6.25
CA ALA A 94 -7.45 -9.09 5.11
C ALA A 94 -6.85 -10.44 5.55
N SER A 95 -6.09 -10.46 6.64
CA SER A 95 -5.52 -11.70 7.20
C SER A 95 -6.59 -12.66 7.73
N LEU A 96 -7.62 -12.15 8.42
CA LEU A 96 -8.76 -12.96 8.87
C LEU A 96 -9.56 -13.52 7.68
N ALA A 97 -9.78 -12.72 6.63
CA ALA A 97 -10.44 -13.17 5.41
C ALA A 97 -9.63 -14.30 4.74
N LYS A 98 -8.31 -14.14 4.64
CA LYS A 98 -7.41 -15.18 4.11
C LYS A 98 -7.52 -16.48 4.91
N ILE A 99 -7.49 -16.41 6.24
CA ILE A 99 -7.69 -17.59 7.11
C ILE A 99 -9.06 -18.23 6.84
N GLY A 100 -10.12 -17.43 6.73
CA GLY A 100 -11.47 -17.89 6.43
C GLY A 100 -11.58 -18.64 5.10
N PHE A 101 -10.93 -18.13 4.06
CA PHE A 101 -10.90 -18.79 2.74
C PHE A 101 -10.16 -20.13 2.76
N HIS A 102 -9.05 -20.23 3.51
CA HIS A 102 -8.35 -21.50 3.68
C HIS A 102 -9.12 -22.53 4.52
N LEU A 103 -9.94 -22.07 5.47
CA LEU A 103 -10.82 -22.93 6.26
C LEU A 103 -11.91 -23.57 5.39
N TYR A 104 -12.34 -22.87 4.32
CA TYR A 104 -13.29 -23.38 3.34
C TYR A 104 -12.57 -23.85 2.07
N HIS A 105 -12.04 -25.07 2.11
CA HIS A 105 -11.17 -25.65 1.08
C HIS A 105 -11.70 -25.66 -0.36
N LYS A 106 -13.00 -25.40 -0.59
CA LYS A 106 -13.60 -25.37 -1.93
C LYS A 106 -13.56 -24.02 -2.62
N LEU A 107 -13.44 -22.92 -1.88
CA LEU A 107 -13.47 -21.56 -2.44
C LEU A 107 -12.19 -21.22 -3.23
N PRO A 108 -10.97 -21.42 -2.66
CA PRO A 108 -9.72 -21.10 -3.34
C PRO A 108 -9.44 -21.96 -4.58
N THR A 109 -10.07 -23.14 -4.69
CA THR A 109 -9.91 -24.01 -5.86
C THR A 109 -10.60 -23.47 -7.11
N ILE A 110 -11.62 -22.61 -6.94
CA ILE A 110 -12.42 -22.09 -8.06
C ILE A 110 -12.03 -20.65 -8.38
N VAL A 111 -11.73 -19.84 -7.37
CA VAL A 111 -11.49 -18.40 -7.51
C VAL A 111 -10.15 -18.03 -6.86
N PRO A 112 -9.28 -17.25 -7.54
CA PRO A 112 -8.04 -16.74 -6.95
C PRO A 112 -8.27 -15.94 -5.67
N GLU A 113 -7.35 -16.05 -4.71
CA GLU A 113 -7.45 -15.37 -3.42
C GLU A 113 -7.60 -13.85 -3.55
N SER A 114 -6.87 -13.24 -4.48
CA SER A 114 -6.92 -11.79 -4.74
C SER A 114 -8.33 -11.32 -5.12
N CYS A 115 -9.05 -12.09 -5.94
CA CYS A 115 -10.44 -11.77 -6.31
C CYS A 115 -11.38 -11.83 -5.11
N LEU A 116 -11.21 -12.83 -4.23
CA LEU A 116 -12.02 -12.96 -3.01
C LEU A 116 -11.77 -11.79 -2.05
N LEU A 117 -10.52 -11.36 -1.90
CA LEU A 117 -10.16 -10.19 -1.08
C LEU A 117 -10.73 -8.88 -1.64
N ILE A 118 -10.69 -8.69 -2.96
CA ILE A 118 -11.33 -7.53 -3.63
C ILE A 118 -12.84 -7.54 -3.37
N MET A 119 -13.51 -8.69 -3.47
CA MET A 119 -14.94 -8.81 -3.18
C MET A 119 -15.28 -8.47 -1.74
N VAL A 120 -14.45 -8.88 -0.78
CA VAL A 120 -14.61 -8.50 0.64
C VAL A 120 -14.42 -6.99 0.80
N GLY A 121 -13.40 -6.40 0.20
CA GLY A 121 -13.16 -4.95 0.21
C GLY A 121 -14.33 -4.16 -0.39
N LEU A 122 -14.87 -4.61 -1.52
CA LEU A 122 -16.02 -3.99 -2.18
C LEU A 122 -17.30 -4.11 -1.35
N LEU A 123 -17.53 -5.26 -0.71
CA LEU A 123 -18.67 -5.47 0.19
C LEU A 123 -18.58 -4.55 1.42
N LEU A 124 -17.41 -4.45 2.05
CA LEU A 124 -17.22 -3.50 3.16
C LEU A 124 -17.36 -2.05 2.71
N GLY A 125 -16.76 -1.68 1.57
CA GLY A 125 -16.90 -0.33 1.00
C GLY A 125 -18.37 0.02 0.73
N GLY A 126 -19.15 -0.95 0.23
CA GLY A 126 -20.59 -0.80 0.03
C GLY A 126 -21.38 -0.65 1.33
N ILE A 127 -21.01 -1.37 2.39
CA ILE A 127 -21.62 -1.21 3.72
C ILE A 127 -21.33 0.19 4.28
N ILE A 128 -20.08 0.65 4.24
CA ILE A 128 -19.67 1.98 4.72
C ILE A 128 -20.42 3.07 3.95
N PHE A 129 -20.49 2.93 2.61
CA PHE A 129 -21.26 3.84 1.78
C PHE A 129 -22.75 3.85 2.15
N GLY A 130 -23.35 2.69 2.45
CA GLY A 130 -24.74 2.57 2.88
C GLY A 130 -25.05 3.16 4.26
N VAL A 131 -24.03 3.42 5.08
CA VAL A 131 -24.16 4.03 6.42
C VAL A 131 -23.99 5.56 6.38
N ASP A 132 -23.88 6.16 5.18
CA ASP A 132 -23.74 7.62 4.96
C ASP A 132 -22.51 8.23 5.68
N GLU A 133 -21.46 7.42 5.86
CA GLU A 133 -20.22 7.90 6.44
C GLU A 133 -19.45 8.73 5.40
N LYS A 134 -19.37 10.05 5.62
CA LYS A 134 -18.91 11.06 4.65
C LYS A 134 -17.48 10.92 4.14
N SER A 135 -16.70 9.99 4.68
CA SER A 135 -15.35 9.70 4.23
C SER A 135 -15.08 8.22 4.45
N PRO A 136 -15.13 7.37 3.42
CA PRO A 136 -14.57 6.04 3.54
C PRO A 136 -13.11 6.19 3.97
N PRO A 137 -12.63 5.44 4.97
CA PRO A 137 -11.25 5.49 5.43
C PRO A 137 -10.31 5.01 4.33
N ALA A 138 -9.93 5.94 3.44
CA ALA A 138 -9.08 5.68 2.29
C ALA A 138 -7.62 5.88 2.72
N MET A 139 -6.83 4.81 2.53
CA MET A 139 -5.40 4.87 2.76
C MET A 139 -4.77 5.89 1.81
N LYS A 140 -3.99 6.83 2.36
CA LYS A 140 -3.20 7.75 1.55
C LYS A 140 -2.12 6.97 0.79
N THR A 141 -1.94 7.31 -0.48
CA THR A 141 -0.95 6.70 -1.37
C THR A 141 0.46 6.71 -0.79
N ASP A 142 0.88 7.83 -0.19
CA ASP A 142 2.22 7.95 0.41
C ASP A 142 2.44 6.96 1.56
N VAL A 143 1.39 6.64 2.32
CA VAL A 143 1.50 5.68 3.42
C VAL A 143 1.70 4.27 2.89
N PHE A 144 1.01 3.92 1.80
CA PHE A 144 1.22 2.65 1.10
C PHE A 144 2.66 2.52 0.60
N PHE A 145 3.14 3.48 -0.20
CA PHE A 145 4.47 3.43 -0.81
C PHE A 145 5.61 3.50 0.22
N LEU A 146 5.48 4.28 1.31
CA LEU A 146 6.57 4.44 2.28
C LEU A 146 6.58 3.37 3.37
N TYR A 147 5.42 2.83 3.77
CA TYR A 147 5.34 1.92 4.93
C TYR A 147 4.95 0.48 4.58
N LEU A 148 4.01 0.26 3.65
CA LEU A 148 3.56 -1.09 3.30
C LEU A 148 4.39 -1.72 2.19
N LEU A 149 4.78 -0.93 1.18
CA LEU A 149 5.46 -1.45 0.01
C LEU A 149 6.87 -2.00 0.31
N PRO A 150 7.74 -1.33 1.09
CA PRO A 150 9.12 -1.81 1.27
C PRO A 150 9.21 -3.21 1.90
N PRO A 151 8.43 -3.55 2.95
CA PRO A 151 8.37 -4.92 3.47
C PRO A 151 7.87 -5.95 2.46
N ILE A 152 6.91 -5.60 1.59
CA ILE A 152 6.37 -6.50 0.56
C ILE A 152 7.43 -6.80 -0.51
N VAL A 153 8.13 -5.76 -0.98
CA VAL A 153 9.21 -5.91 -1.97
C VAL A 153 10.39 -6.69 -1.38
N LEU A 154 10.73 -6.45 -0.11
CA LEU A 154 11.76 -7.23 0.59
C LEU A 154 11.39 -8.71 0.68
N ASP A 155 10.16 -9.05 1.04
CA ASP A 155 9.70 -10.44 1.12
C ASP A 155 9.85 -11.13 -0.24
N ALA A 156 9.39 -10.49 -1.31
CA ALA A 156 9.49 -11.00 -2.68
C ALA A 156 10.95 -11.17 -3.15
N GLY A 157 11.81 -10.20 -2.84
CA GLY A 157 13.24 -10.24 -3.20
C GLY A 157 14.06 -11.23 -2.39
N TYR A 158 13.77 -11.37 -1.09
CA TYR A 158 14.52 -12.23 -0.17
C TYR A 158 14.25 -13.72 -0.42
N PHE A 159 13.00 -14.08 -0.73
CA PHE A 159 12.61 -15.47 -1.02
C PHE A 159 12.77 -15.87 -2.50
N MET A 160 13.34 -15.00 -3.34
CA MET A 160 13.60 -15.29 -4.74
C MET A 160 14.67 -16.39 -4.92
N PRO A 161 14.42 -17.41 -5.78
CA PRO A 161 15.44 -18.38 -6.17
C PRO A 161 16.60 -17.73 -6.93
N THR A 162 17.72 -17.48 -6.25
CA THR A 162 18.84 -16.69 -6.80
C THR A 162 19.49 -17.31 -8.03
N ARG A 163 19.88 -18.58 -7.98
CA ARG A 163 20.65 -19.21 -9.07
C ARG A 163 19.86 -19.27 -10.41
N PRO A 164 18.63 -19.81 -10.46
CA PRO A 164 17.87 -19.85 -11.71
C PRO A 164 17.52 -18.45 -12.24
N PHE A 165 17.35 -17.47 -11.35
CA PHE A 165 17.09 -16.07 -11.72
C PHE A 165 18.28 -15.46 -12.45
N PHE A 166 19.48 -15.57 -11.88
CA PHE A 166 20.69 -15.01 -12.50
C PHE A 166 21.13 -15.74 -13.76
N GLU A 167 20.84 -17.05 -13.88
CA GLU A 167 21.08 -17.80 -15.13
C GLU A 167 20.18 -17.32 -16.29
N ASN A 168 19.02 -16.72 -16.00
CA ASN A 168 18.03 -16.27 -17.01
C ASN A 168 17.80 -14.74 -17.02
N ILE A 169 18.62 -13.95 -16.32
CA ILE A 169 18.43 -12.51 -16.08
C ILE A 169 18.16 -11.71 -17.36
N GLY A 170 18.84 -12.05 -18.47
CA GLY A 170 18.70 -11.33 -19.73
C GLY A 170 17.31 -11.47 -20.35
N THR A 171 16.74 -12.68 -20.31
CA THR A 171 15.39 -12.94 -20.79
C THR A 171 14.35 -12.29 -19.89
N ILE A 172 14.54 -12.37 -18.57
CA ILE A 172 13.67 -11.72 -17.59
C ILE A 172 13.63 -10.21 -17.84
N PHE A 173 14.81 -9.57 -17.97
CA PHE A 173 14.90 -8.13 -18.21
C PHE A 173 14.26 -7.72 -19.53
N TRP A 174 14.40 -8.53 -20.58
CA TRP A 174 13.74 -8.28 -21.86
C TRP A 174 12.22 -8.24 -21.72
N TYR A 175 11.62 -9.23 -21.06
CA TYR A 175 10.17 -9.25 -20.83
C TYR A 175 9.72 -8.13 -19.88
N ALA A 176 10.41 -7.95 -18.76
CA ALA A 176 10.04 -6.97 -17.73
C ALA A 176 10.18 -5.51 -18.18
N VAL A 177 11.15 -5.19 -19.04
CA VAL A 177 11.34 -3.80 -19.51
C VAL A 177 10.68 -3.59 -20.86
N VAL A 178 11.06 -4.36 -21.88
CA VAL A 178 10.57 -4.14 -23.24
C VAL A 178 9.12 -4.60 -23.36
N GLY A 179 8.78 -5.75 -22.77
CA GLY A 179 7.41 -6.27 -22.75
C GLY A 179 6.45 -5.30 -22.05
N THR A 180 6.83 -4.79 -20.89
CA THR A 180 6.05 -3.79 -20.15
C THR A 180 5.91 -2.46 -20.87
N LEU A 181 6.99 -1.93 -21.45
CA LEU A 181 6.91 -0.70 -22.24
C LEU A 181 5.97 -0.88 -23.43
N TRP A 182 6.08 -2.01 -24.14
CA TRP A 182 5.20 -2.35 -25.25
C TRP A 182 3.75 -2.50 -24.79
N ASN A 183 3.50 -3.16 -23.66
CA ASN A 183 2.17 -3.36 -23.10
C ASN A 183 1.53 -2.02 -22.68
N SER A 184 2.25 -1.20 -21.91
CA SER A 184 1.79 0.11 -21.46
C SER A 184 1.47 1.06 -22.62
N ILE A 185 2.37 1.17 -23.60
CA ILE A 185 2.15 2.00 -24.79
C ILE A 185 1.02 1.43 -25.64
N GLY A 186 0.98 0.10 -25.83
CA GLY A 186 -0.05 -0.59 -26.59
C GLY A 186 -1.45 -0.35 -26.02
N ILE A 187 -1.63 -0.52 -24.70
CA ILE A 187 -2.88 -0.23 -24.00
C ILE A 187 -3.24 1.25 -24.12
N GLY A 188 -2.30 2.16 -23.82
CA GLY A 188 -2.57 3.59 -23.84
C GLY A 188 -2.94 4.13 -25.23
N VAL A 189 -2.23 3.70 -26.28
CA VAL A 189 -2.54 4.08 -27.66
C VAL A 189 -3.85 3.44 -28.12
N SER A 190 -4.12 2.19 -27.76
CA SER A 190 -5.38 1.53 -28.14
C SER A 190 -6.59 2.20 -27.49
N LEU A 191 -6.49 2.56 -26.19
CA LEU A 191 -7.53 3.31 -25.49
C LEU A 191 -7.73 4.70 -26.09
N PHE A 192 -6.64 5.39 -26.44
CA PHE A 192 -6.73 6.67 -27.14
C PHE A 192 -7.43 6.51 -28.49
N GLY A 193 -7.12 5.47 -29.26
CA GLY A 193 -7.80 5.15 -30.52
C GLY A 193 -9.30 4.96 -30.37
N ILE A 194 -9.75 4.35 -29.27
CA ILE A 194 -11.18 4.20 -28.95
C ILE A 194 -11.80 5.55 -28.57
N CYS A 195 -11.10 6.39 -27.81
CA CYS A 195 -11.58 7.73 -27.42
C CYS A 195 -11.82 8.65 -28.63
N GLN A 196 -11.08 8.45 -29.73
CA GLN A 196 -11.26 9.21 -30.96
C GLN A 196 -12.51 8.82 -31.77
N ILE A 197 -13.18 7.72 -31.41
CA ILE A 197 -14.42 7.30 -32.07
C ILE A 197 -15.58 8.12 -31.49
N GLU A 198 -16.18 8.99 -32.32
CA GLU A 198 -17.25 9.92 -31.93
C GLU A 198 -18.46 9.24 -31.25
N ALA A 199 -18.71 7.97 -31.55
CA ALA A 199 -19.81 7.19 -30.96
C ALA A 199 -19.71 7.03 -29.43
N PHE A 200 -18.50 7.16 -28.86
CA PHE A 200 -18.27 7.00 -27.42
C PHE A 200 -18.31 8.31 -26.64
N GLY A 201 -18.26 9.47 -27.31
CA GLY A 201 -18.37 10.79 -26.65
C GLY A 201 -17.29 11.09 -25.60
N LEU A 202 -16.10 10.48 -25.72
CA LEU A 202 -15.01 10.48 -24.74
C LEU A 202 -13.84 11.40 -25.13
N SER A 203 -14.12 12.50 -25.83
CA SER A 203 -13.11 13.42 -26.40
C SER A 203 -12.30 14.22 -25.38
N ASP A 204 -12.68 14.19 -24.09
CA ASP A 204 -12.01 14.95 -23.03
C ASP A 204 -10.72 14.26 -22.51
N ILE A 205 -10.51 12.99 -22.87
CA ILE A 205 -9.38 12.19 -22.37
C ILE A 205 -8.17 12.35 -23.30
N THR A 206 -7.06 12.82 -22.75
CA THR A 206 -5.83 13.02 -23.52
C THR A 206 -5.05 11.72 -23.71
N LEU A 207 -4.23 11.63 -24.76
CA LEU A 207 -3.32 10.50 -24.98
C LEU A 207 -2.45 10.22 -23.75
N LEU A 208 -1.99 11.26 -23.06
CA LEU A 208 -1.12 11.13 -21.89
C LEU A 208 -1.87 10.54 -20.68
N GLN A 209 -3.15 10.88 -20.49
CA GLN A 209 -3.98 10.24 -19.48
C GLN A 209 -4.20 8.75 -19.80
N ASN A 210 -4.36 8.39 -21.07
CA ASN A 210 -4.46 6.99 -21.50
C ASN A 210 -3.13 6.23 -21.32
N LEU A 211 -1.99 6.86 -21.59
CA LEU A 211 -0.66 6.29 -21.33
C LEU A 211 -0.38 6.12 -19.83
N LEU A 212 -0.78 7.10 -19.00
CA LEU A 212 -0.73 7.01 -17.55
C LEU A 212 -1.59 5.84 -17.01
N PHE A 213 -2.78 5.65 -17.57
CA PHE A 213 -3.61 4.50 -17.25
C PHE A 213 -2.98 3.19 -17.74
N GLY A 214 -2.42 3.20 -18.95
CA GLY A 214 -1.71 2.07 -19.54
C GLY A 214 -0.51 1.62 -18.69
N SER A 215 0.26 2.55 -18.11
CA SER A 215 1.35 2.19 -17.21
C SER A 215 0.87 1.60 -15.89
N LEU A 216 -0.24 2.10 -15.35
CA LEU A 216 -0.87 1.56 -14.13
C LEU A 216 -1.35 0.12 -14.31
N ILE A 217 -1.99 -0.20 -15.44
CA ILE A 217 -2.55 -1.54 -15.72
C ILE A 217 -1.52 -2.51 -16.30
N SER A 218 -0.36 -2.02 -16.74
CA SER A 218 0.69 -2.89 -17.30
C SER A 218 1.44 -3.72 -16.26
N ALA A 219 1.26 -3.46 -14.96
CA ALA A 219 1.81 -4.29 -13.90
C ALA A 219 1.12 -5.66 -13.91
N VAL A 220 1.91 -6.73 -13.89
CA VAL A 220 1.43 -8.11 -14.00
C VAL A 220 1.65 -8.82 -12.68
N ASP A 221 0.57 -9.20 -11.99
CA ASP A 221 0.62 -10.05 -10.81
C ASP A 221 0.55 -11.54 -11.21
N PRO A 222 1.60 -12.34 -10.97
CA PRO A 222 1.66 -13.71 -11.43
C PRO A 222 1.08 -14.68 -10.38
N VAL A 223 0.64 -14.23 -9.20
CA VAL A 223 0.28 -15.10 -8.06
C VAL A 223 -0.70 -16.20 -8.44
N ALA A 224 -1.74 -15.87 -9.21
CA ALA A 224 -2.72 -16.87 -9.67
C ALA A 224 -2.11 -17.88 -10.66
N VAL A 225 -1.22 -17.43 -11.55
CA VAL A 225 -0.57 -18.27 -12.56
C VAL A 225 0.46 -19.19 -11.91
N LEU A 226 1.28 -18.66 -10.99
CA LEU A 226 2.30 -19.41 -10.26
C LEU A 226 1.66 -20.50 -9.40
N ALA A 227 0.55 -20.21 -8.72
CA ALA A 227 -0.19 -21.19 -7.95
C ALA A 227 -0.65 -22.38 -8.82
N VAL A 228 -1.09 -22.12 -10.06
CA VAL A 228 -1.44 -23.21 -10.99
C VAL A 228 -0.20 -23.97 -11.44
N PHE A 229 0.89 -23.28 -11.79
CA PHE A 229 2.14 -23.87 -12.27
C PHE A 229 2.78 -24.84 -11.26
N GLU A 230 2.74 -24.51 -9.98
CA GLU A 230 3.20 -25.42 -8.92
C GLU A 230 2.36 -26.71 -8.88
N ASN A 231 1.04 -26.61 -9.03
CA ASN A 231 0.17 -27.79 -9.02
C ASN A 231 0.44 -28.74 -10.20
N ILE A 232 0.75 -28.19 -11.38
CA ILE A 232 1.03 -28.97 -12.60
C ILE A 232 2.51 -29.32 -12.79
N HIS A 233 3.39 -28.98 -11.84
CA HIS A 233 4.83 -29.25 -11.88
C HIS A 233 5.50 -28.75 -13.18
N VAL A 234 5.25 -27.48 -13.51
CA VAL A 234 5.88 -26.80 -14.66
C VAL A 234 7.40 -26.70 -14.47
N ASN A 235 8.13 -26.59 -15.59
CA ASN A 235 9.57 -26.36 -15.60
C ASN A 235 9.95 -25.15 -14.73
N GLU A 236 10.89 -25.34 -13.80
CA GLU A 236 11.42 -24.30 -12.92
C GLU A 236 11.90 -23.05 -13.68
N GLN A 237 12.40 -23.23 -14.91
CA GLN A 237 12.79 -22.11 -15.77
C GLN A 237 11.61 -21.23 -16.16
N LEU A 238 10.44 -21.80 -16.48
CA LEU A 238 9.27 -21.01 -16.82
C LEU A 238 8.71 -20.32 -15.57
N TYR A 239 8.73 -20.99 -14.42
CA TYR A 239 8.37 -20.40 -13.14
C TYR A 239 9.22 -19.16 -12.83
N ILE A 240 10.55 -19.27 -12.93
CA ILE A 240 11.44 -18.15 -12.60
C ILE A 240 11.35 -17.01 -13.61
N LEU A 241 11.10 -17.31 -14.90
CA LEU A 241 10.90 -16.29 -15.92
C LEU A 241 9.66 -15.45 -15.62
N VAL A 242 8.52 -16.09 -15.34
CA VAL A 242 7.26 -15.38 -15.04
C VAL A 242 7.34 -14.64 -13.70
N PHE A 243 7.91 -15.28 -12.67
CA PHE A 243 8.09 -14.62 -11.37
C PHE A 243 9.01 -13.39 -11.48
N GLY A 244 10.16 -13.55 -12.15
CA GLY A 244 11.13 -12.46 -12.33
C GLY A 244 10.59 -11.34 -13.20
N GLU A 245 9.82 -11.66 -14.24
CA GLU A 245 9.14 -10.67 -15.09
C GLU A 245 8.26 -9.79 -14.22
N SER A 246 7.34 -10.38 -13.47
CA SER A 246 6.43 -9.64 -12.59
C SER A 246 7.13 -8.80 -11.54
N LEU A 247 8.17 -9.34 -10.88
CA LEU A 247 8.90 -8.61 -9.85
C LEU A 247 9.59 -7.35 -10.41
N LEU A 248 10.26 -7.46 -11.56
CA LEU A 248 10.92 -6.30 -12.18
C LEU A 248 9.92 -5.37 -12.89
N ASN A 249 8.83 -5.91 -13.43
CA ASN A 249 7.76 -5.16 -14.08
C ASN A 249 7.09 -4.16 -13.12
N ASP A 250 6.85 -4.55 -11.87
CA ASP A 250 6.29 -3.64 -10.85
C ASP A 250 7.16 -2.39 -10.67
N ALA A 251 8.48 -2.55 -10.68
CA ALA A 251 9.39 -1.42 -10.58
C ALA A 251 9.37 -0.54 -11.84
N VAL A 252 9.32 -1.15 -13.03
CA VAL A 252 9.25 -0.44 -14.32
C VAL A 252 7.96 0.37 -14.45
N THR A 253 6.82 -0.22 -14.08
CA THR A 253 5.49 0.40 -14.20
C THR A 253 5.34 1.58 -13.26
N VAL A 254 5.85 1.51 -12.03
CA VAL A 254 5.84 2.65 -11.10
C VAL A 254 6.69 3.80 -11.61
N VAL A 255 7.88 3.53 -12.16
CA VAL A 255 8.70 4.56 -12.80
C VAL A 255 7.96 5.20 -13.98
N LEU A 256 7.32 4.38 -14.83
CA LEU A 256 6.57 4.85 -15.99
C LEU A 256 5.31 5.65 -15.59
N TYR A 257 4.62 5.23 -14.54
CA TYR A 257 3.50 5.96 -13.93
C TYR A 257 3.94 7.33 -13.44
N ASN A 258 5.03 7.41 -12.67
CA ASN A 258 5.55 8.68 -12.17
C ASN A 258 6.03 9.60 -13.30
N LEU A 259 6.63 9.04 -14.35
CA LEU A 259 7.02 9.78 -15.56
C LEU A 259 5.81 10.39 -16.26
N PHE A 260 4.78 9.60 -16.58
CA PHE A 260 3.57 10.12 -17.24
C PHE A 260 2.79 11.07 -16.34
N LYS A 261 2.76 10.83 -15.02
CA LYS A 261 2.14 11.73 -14.03
C LYS A 261 2.84 13.09 -14.04
N SER A 262 4.17 13.10 -14.08
CA SER A 262 4.96 14.33 -14.17
C SER A 262 4.64 15.10 -15.46
N PHE A 263 4.58 14.41 -16.60
CA PHE A 263 4.19 15.01 -17.86
C PHE A 263 2.74 15.56 -17.85
N CYS A 264 1.80 14.90 -17.17
CA CYS A 264 0.42 15.38 -17.04
C CYS A 264 0.31 16.70 -16.28
N GLN A 265 1.30 17.03 -15.45
CA GLN A 265 1.35 18.26 -14.68
C GLN A 265 2.02 19.41 -15.45
N MET A 266 2.71 19.11 -16.57
CA MET A 266 3.35 20.10 -17.43
C MET A 266 2.32 20.71 -18.39
N LYS A 267 2.40 22.03 -18.60
CA LYS A 267 1.46 22.77 -19.48
C LYS A 267 1.75 22.60 -20.96
N THR A 268 3.02 22.41 -21.31
CA THR A 268 3.51 22.25 -22.69
C THR A 268 4.63 21.22 -22.67
N ILE A 269 4.57 20.24 -23.57
CA ILE A 269 5.58 19.18 -23.68
C ILE A 269 6.36 19.46 -24.98
N GLU A 270 7.63 19.77 -24.84
CA GLU A 270 8.53 19.92 -25.98
C GLU A 270 9.21 18.58 -26.31
N THR A 271 9.78 18.47 -27.51
CA THR A 271 10.52 17.26 -27.91
C THR A 271 11.71 16.99 -26.98
N VAL A 272 12.32 18.04 -26.44
CA VAL A 272 13.41 17.95 -25.45
C VAL A 272 12.94 17.26 -24.17
N ASP A 273 11.71 17.53 -23.71
CA ASP A 273 11.15 16.91 -22.51
C ASP A 273 10.91 15.41 -22.69
N VAL A 274 10.54 14.99 -23.91
CA VAL A 274 10.38 13.57 -24.24
C VAL A 274 11.72 12.84 -24.17
N PHE A 275 12.78 13.41 -24.75
CA PHE A 275 14.13 12.83 -24.65
C PHE A 275 14.64 12.83 -23.20
N ALA A 276 14.38 13.91 -22.45
CA ALA A 276 14.70 13.99 -21.03
C ALA A 276 13.93 12.94 -20.22
N GLY A 277 12.67 12.67 -20.53
CA GLY A 277 11.88 11.61 -19.89
C GLY A 277 12.45 10.22 -20.14
N ILE A 278 12.83 9.92 -21.37
CA ILE A 278 13.50 8.64 -21.70
C ILE A 278 14.82 8.51 -20.93
N ALA A 279 15.63 9.57 -20.91
CA ALA A 279 16.88 9.56 -20.13
C ALA A 279 16.59 9.38 -18.63
N ASN A 280 15.59 10.08 -18.10
CA ASN A 280 15.18 9.99 -16.71
C ASN A 280 14.71 8.58 -16.34
N PHE A 281 13.98 7.89 -17.21
CA PHE A 281 13.58 6.50 -17.01
C PHE A 281 14.79 5.58 -16.73
N PHE A 282 15.86 5.69 -17.53
CA PHE A 282 17.07 4.90 -17.31
C PHE A 282 17.84 5.34 -16.06
N VAL A 283 17.93 6.66 -15.80
CA VAL A 283 18.62 7.20 -14.61
C VAL A 283 17.93 6.74 -13.32
N VAL A 284 16.59 6.82 -13.27
CA VAL A 284 15.79 6.42 -12.11
C VAL A 284 15.89 4.92 -11.85
N GLY A 285 15.82 4.10 -12.90
CA GLY A 285 15.95 2.64 -12.79
C GLY A 285 17.36 2.18 -12.40
N ILE A 286 18.39 2.63 -13.13
CA ILE A 286 19.79 2.26 -12.86
C ILE A 286 20.26 2.85 -11.53
N GLY A 287 19.85 4.07 -11.20
CA GLY A 287 20.19 4.73 -9.94
C GLY A 287 19.63 3.96 -8.74
N GLY A 288 18.36 3.50 -8.81
CA GLY A 288 17.77 2.66 -7.78
C GLY A 288 18.57 1.36 -7.57
N MET A 289 18.85 0.65 -8.67
CA MET A 289 19.67 -0.58 -8.65
C MET A 289 21.07 -0.35 -8.03
N LEU A 290 21.74 0.77 -8.34
CA LEU A 290 23.06 1.08 -7.76
C LEU A 290 22.99 1.30 -6.24
N ILE A 291 21.95 1.98 -5.74
CA ILE A 291 21.72 2.15 -4.30
C ILE A 291 21.46 0.78 -3.66
N GLY A 292 20.62 -0.05 -4.27
CA GLY A 292 20.34 -1.40 -3.79
C GLY A 292 21.57 -2.29 -3.69
N VAL A 293 22.42 -2.28 -4.72
CA VAL A 293 23.70 -3.01 -4.69
C VAL A 293 24.61 -2.49 -3.59
N LEU A 294 24.70 -1.16 -3.42
CA LEU A 294 25.55 -0.55 -2.39
C LEU A 294 25.09 -0.92 -0.99
N LEU A 295 23.81 -0.75 -0.66
CA LEU A 295 23.29 -1.07 0.67
C LEU A 295 23.20 -2.57 0.91
N GLY A 296 22.93 -3.38 -0.13
CA GLY A 296 23.00 -4.84 -0.06
C GLY A 296 24.41 -5.33 0.27
N PHE A 297 25.44 -4.71 -0.32
CA PHE A 297 26.83 -5.02 0.03
C PHE A 297 27.16 -4.63 1.47
N ILE A 298 26.70 -3.46 1.93
CA ILE A 298 26.86 -3.03 3.32
C ILE A 298 26.14 -3.99 4.27
N ALA A 299 24.92 -4.42 3.94
CA ALA A 299 24.17 -5.39 4.73
C ALA A 299 24.91 -6.73 4.84
N ALA A 300 25.38 -7.28 3.71
CA ALA A 300 26.16 -8.52 3.69
C ALA A 300 27.46 -8.40 4.50
N PHE A 301 28.13 -7.24 4.42
CA PHE A 301 29.32 -6.95 5.20
C PHE A 301 29.01 -6.87 6.70
N THR A 302 27.98 -6.14 7.11
CA THR A 302 27.56 -6.02 8.52
C THR A 302 27.16 -7.37 9.12
N THR A 303 26.41 -8.20 8.38
CA THR A 303 26.00 -9.54 8.83
C THR A 303 27.21 -10.44 9.11
N ARG A 304 28.32 -10.27 8.38
CA ARG A 304 29.58 -11.02 8.63
C ARG A 304 30.16 -10.77 10.02
N PHE A 305 29.95 -9.60 10.62
CA PHE A 305 30.46 -9.27 11.96
C PHE A 305 29.51 -9.68 13.10
N THR A 306 28.34 -10.22 12.76
CA THR A 306 27.24 -10.47 13.71
C THR A 306 27.24 -11.91 14.26
N HIS A 307 28.29 -12.70 14.00
CA HIS A 307 28.37 -14.13 14.36
C HIS A 307 28.00 -14.49 15.80
N ASN A 308 28.25 -13.59 16.77
CA ASN A 308 27.98 -13.80 18.19
C ASN A 308 26.54 -13.45 18.61
N ILE A 309 25.76 -12.75 17.77
CA ILE A 309 24.40 -12.27 18.09
C ILE A 309 23.48 -12.48 16.89
N ARG A 310 23.30 -13.73 16.44
CA ARG A 310 22.55 -14.04 15.21
C ARG A 310 21.07 -13.61 15.22
N VAL A 311 20.50 -13.33 16.40
CA VAL A 311 19.12 -12.87 16.57
C VAL A 311 18.87 -11.50 15.91
N ILE A 312 19.91 -10.67 15.73
CA ILE A 312 19.78 -9.33 15.13
C ILE A 312 19.92 -9.35 13.59
N GLU A 313 20.34 -10.47 12.98
CA GLU A 313 20.56 -10.55 11.53
C GLU A 313 19.31 -10.22 10.71
N PRO A 314 18.10 -10.74 11.03
CA PRO A 314 16.88 -10.38 10.30
C PRO A 314 16.53 -8.90 10.43
N LEU A 315 16.82 -8.30 11.59
CA LEU A 315 16.59 -6.86 11.81
C LEU A 315 17.47 -6.03 10.88
N PHE A 316 18.75 -6.40 10.69
CA PHE A 316 19.62 -5.70 9.74
C PHE A 316 19.16 -5.86 8.30
N VAL A 317 18.75 -7.06 7.88
CA VAL A 317 18.20 -7.28 6.53
C VAL A 317 17.00 -6.37 6.29
N PHE A 318 16.07 -6.31 7.23
CA PHE A 318 14.91 -5.43 7.16
C PHE A 318 15.30 -3.94 7.11
N LEU A 319 16.17 -3.49 8.02
CA LEU A 319 16.57 -2.08 8.11
C LEU A 319 17.35 -1.62 6.89
N TYR A 320 18.31 -2.40 6.38
CA TYR A 320 19.09 -2.01 5.21
C TYR A 320 18.25 -2.01 3.92
N SER A 321 17.33 -2.96 3.77
CA SER A 321 16.39 -2.94 2.63
C SER A 321 15.46 -1.74 2.69
N TYR A 322 14.86 -1.47 3.86
CA TYR A 322 14.02 -0.28 4.04
C TYR A 322 14.82 1.01 3.82
N LEU A 323 16.06 1.08 4.31
CA LEU A 323 16.96 2.21 4.09
C LEU A 323 17.29 2.38 2.59
N SER A 324 17.43 1.29 1.85
CA SER A 324 17.69 1.32 0.39
C SER A 324 16.53 1.98 -0.34
N TYR A 325 15.32 1.51 -0.04
CA TYR A 325 14.09 2.05 -0.59
C TYR A 325 13.95 3.56 -0.32
N ILE A 326 14.06 3.99 0.94
CA ILE A 326 13.91 5.40 1.31
C ILE A 326 15.04 6.26 0.75
N THR A 327 16.27 5.74 0.68
CA THR A 327 17.40 6.47 0.09
C THR A 327 17.17 6.69 -1.41
N ALA A 328 16.68 5.68 -2.13
CA ALA A 328 16.32 5.82 -3.54
C ALA A 328 15.19 6.83 -3.74
N GLU A 329 14.10 6.73 -2.96
CA GLU A 329 12.99 7.71 -3.00
C GLU A 329 13.45 9.15 -2.68
N MET A 330 14.39 9.32 -1.73
CA MET A 330 14.97 10.63 -1.40
C MET A 330 15.70 11.28 -2.58
N PHE A 331 16.31 10.47 -3.46
CA PHE A 331 16.95 10.93 -4.69
C PHE A 331 16.02 10.92 -5.92
N HIS A 332 14.71 10.67 -5.72
CA HIS A 332 13.74 10.46 -6.79
C HIS A 332 14.13 9.32 -7.75
N LEU A 333 14.85 8.33 -7.25
CA LEU A 333 15.19 7.09 -7.95
C LEU A 333 14.16 6.01 -7.61
N SER A 334 14.17 4.87 -8.32
CA SER A 334 13.18 3.81 -8.06
C SER A 334 13.48 3.08 -6.76
N GLY A 335 12.65 3.31 -5.72
CA GLY A 335 12.73 2.60 -4.45
C GLY A 335 12.51 1.09 -4.59
N ILE A 336 11.65 0.67 -5.53
CA ILE A 336 11.34 -0.75 -5.76
C ILE A 336 12.53 -1.49 -6.39
N MET A 337 13.31 -0.80 -7.23
CA MET A 337 14.55 -1.37 -7.81
C MET A 337 15.71 -1.43 -6.81
N ALA A 338 15.65 -0.65 -5.73
CA ALA A 338 16.70 -0.50 -4.72
C ALA A 338 16.54 -1.49 -3.57
#